data_AF-A0A8I6RBK7-F1
#
_entry.id   AF-A0A8I6RBK7-F1
#
_cell.length_a   1.000
_cell.length_b   1.000
_cell.length_c   1.000
_cell.angle_alpha   90.00
_cell.angle_beta   90.00
_cell.angle_gamma   90.00
#
_symmetry.space_group_name_H-M   'P 1'
#
loop_
_entity.id
_entity.type
_entity.pdbx_description
1 polymer ?
#
loop_
_entity_poly.entity_id
_entity_poly.type
_entity_poly.pdbx_seq_one_letter_code
_entity_poly.pdbx_strand_id
1 'polypeptide(L)'
;MRVAYARPMDSQVQADGRLLDLVDRAWRSEELPHDEIIVPAAELPDPEADNGDSHTTLKEAQSKWTDLSLSGLGEQQFGSVLHNVMYI
;
A
#
# COMPACT_ATOMS: atom_id res chain seq x y z
N MET A 1 -40.03 -52.79 -5.74
CA MET A 1 -39.40 -52.19 -4.54
C MET A 1 -38.66 -50.93 -5.00
N ARG A 2 -39.21 -49.74 -4.79
CA ARG A 2 -38.57 -48.48 -5.21
C ARG A 2 -37.66 -48.02 -4.06
N VAL A 3 -36.36 -47.90 -4.33
CA VAL A 3 -35.40 -47.32 -3.39
C VAL A 3 -35.76 -45.83 -3.25
N ALA A 4 -36.29 -45.46 -2.10
CA ALA A 4 -36.49 -44.06 -1.76
C ALA A 4 -35.11 -43.47 -1.42
N TYR A 5 -34.53 -42.73 -2.35
CA TYR A 5 -33.38 -41.87 -2.04
C TYR A 5 -33.89 -40.79 -1.09
N ALA A 6 -33.40 -40.79 0.15
CA ALA A 6 -33.64 -39.71 1.09
C ALA A 6 -33.32 -38.40 0.39
N ARG A 7 -34.28 -37.48 0.36
CA ARG A 7 -34.06 -36.13 -0.19
C ARG A 7 -32.90 -35.54 0.61
N PRO A 8 -31.80 -35.11 -0.04
CA PRO A 8 -30.70 -34.46 0.67
C PRO A 8 -31.28 -33.30 1.47
N MET A 9 -30.88 -33.18 2.73
CA MET A 9 -31.28 -32.05 3.58
C MET A 9 -30.89 -30.76 2.85
N ASP A 10 -31.81 -29.81 2.81
CA ASP A 10 -31.60 -28.48 2.24
C ASP A 10 -30.45 -27.72 2.93
N SER A 11 -30.13 -28.07 4.17
CA SER A 11 -28.98 -27.58 4.92
C SER A 11 -27.64 -28.22 4.53
N GLN A 12 -27.62 -29.28 3.73
CA GLN A 12 -26.40 -29.97 3.32
C GLN A 12 -26.13 -29.80 1.83
N VAL A 13 -25.00 -29.16 1.50
CA VAL A 13 -24.54 -29.05 0.11
C VAL A 13 -24.14 -30.43 -0.41
N GLN A 14 -24.68 -30.80 -1.58
CA GLN A 14 -24.23 -32.01 -2.28
C GLN A 14 -22.93 -31.70 -3.01
N ALA A 15 -21.83 -32.26 -2.55
CA ALA A 15 -20.56 -32.19 -3.25
C ALA A 15 -20.54 -33.19 -4.43
N ASP A 16 -19.98 -32.78 -5.56
CA ASP A 16 -19.74 -33.68 -6.70
C ASP A 16 -18.67 -34.71 -6.31
N GLY A 17 -19.07 -35.98 -6.23
CA GLY A 17 -18.17 -37.08 -5.88
C GLY A 17 -16.94 -37.17 -6.79
N ARG A 18 -17.08 -36.82 -8.08
CA ARG A 18 -15.95 -36.81 -9.02
C ARG A 18 -14.89 -35.77 -8.65
N LEU A 19 -15.31 -34.61 -8.13
CA LEU A 19 -14.38 -33.57 -7.69
C LEU A 19 -13.66 -34.00 -6.40
N LEU A 20 -14.34 -34.70 -5.50
CA LEU A 20 -13.72 -35.23 -4.28
C LEU A 20 -12.69 -36.33 -4.57
N ASP A 21 -12.92 -37.13 -5.61
CA ASP A 21 -11.98 -38.18 -6.04
C ASP A 21 -10.76 -37.63 -6.78
N LEU A 22 -10.91 -36.47 -7.45
CA LEU A 22 -9.82 -35.82 -8.18
C LEU A 22 -8.83 -35.11 -7.26
N VAL A 23 -9.31 -34.51 -6.17
CA VAL A 23 -8.47 -33.71 -5.27
C VAL A 23 -7.87 -34.58 -4.17
N ASP A 24 -6.55 -34.74 -4.21
CA ASP A 24 -5.82 -35.50 -3.20
C ASP A 24 -5.84 -34.80 -1.81
N ARG A 25 -5.33 -35.51 -0.79
CA ARG A 25 -5.32 -34.99 0.58
C ARG A 25 -4.31 -33.85 0.75
N ALA A 26 -3.22 -33.86 0.00
CA ALA A 26 -2.16 -32.88 0.11
C ALA A 26 -2.63 -31.51 -0.39
N TRP A 27 -3.29 -31.48 -1.55
CA TRP A 27 -3.88 -30.30 -2.15
C TRP A 27 -5.02 -29.74 -1.30
N ARG A 28 -5.82 -30.59 -0.63
CA ARG A 28 -6.84 -30.14 0.33
C ARG A 28 -6.29 -29.48 1.59
N SER A 29 -5.06 -29.80 1.96
CA SER A 29 -4.38 -29.23 3.13
C SER A 29 -3.42 -28.10 2.79
N GLU A 30 -3.22 -27.83 1.51
CA GLU A 30 -2.34 -26.77 1.04
C GLU A 30 -2.97 -25.40 1.33
N GLU A 31 -2.17 -24.51 1.90
CA GLU A 31 -2.54 -23.12 2.18
C GLU A 31 -1.66 -22.21 1.33
N LEU A 32 -2.22 -21.10 0.85
CA LEU A 32 -1.44 -20.12 0.12
C LEU A 32 -0.38 -19.50 1.05
N PRO A 33 0.84 -19.28 0.56
CA PRO A 33 1.85 -18.59 1.35
C PRO A 33 1.41 -17.16 1.67
N HIS A 34 1.85 -16.67 2.83
CA HIS A 34 1.68 -15.27 3.21
C HIS A 34 2.77 -14.46 2.51
N ASP A 35 2.49 -14.04 1.28
CA ASP A 35 3.42 -13.21 0.52
C ASP A 35 3.36 -11.74 0.96
N GLU A 36 4.53 -11.13 1.12
CA GLU A 36 4.67 -9.70 1.39
C GLU A 36 4.55 -8.89 0.09
N ILE A 37 3.82 -7.78 0.15
CA ILE A 37 3.80 -6.81 -0.94
C ILE A 37 4.91 -5.79 -0.74
N ILE A 38 5.63 -5.45 -1.82
CA ILE A 38 6.64 -4.39 -1.78
C ILE A 38 5.91 -3.05 -1.75
N VAL A 39 5.92 -2.40 -0.59
CA VAL A 39 5.38 -1.05 -0.44
C VAL A 39 6.52 -0.04 -0.56
N PRO A 40 6.46 0.93 -1.49
CA PRO A 40 7.48 1.97 -1.61
C PRO A 40 7.54 2.81 -0.33
N ALA A 41 8.65 2.68 0.42
CA ALA A 41 8.83 3.36 1.70
C ALA A 41 8.72 4.89 1.60
N ALA A 42 9.06 5.47 0.45
CA ALA A 42 8.96 6.91 0.22
C ALA A 42 7.51 7.44 0.19
N GLU A 43 6.55 6.57 -0.13
CA GLU A 43 5.11 6.89 -0.18
C GLU A 43 4.40 6.52 1.13
N LEU A 44 5.14 5.98 2.11
CA LEU A 44 4.62 5.73 3.45
C LEU A 44 4.81 6.96 4.35
N PRO A 45 3.88 7.19 5.30
CA PRO A 45 4.07 8.19 6.33
C PRO A 45 5.25 7.81 7.23
N ASP A 46 5.99 8.81 7.69
CA ASP A 46 7.14 8.61 8.57
C ASP A 46 6.70 8.08 9.95
N PRO A 47 7.14 6.87 10.36
CA PRO A 47 6.79 6.32 11.67
C PRO A 47 7.41 7.09 12.85
N GLU A 48 8.45 7.89 12.62
CA GLU A 48 9.17 8.68 13.63
C GLU A 48 8.74 10.16 13.66
N ALA A 49 7.61 10.52 13.02
CA ALA A 49 7.11 11.89 12.98
C ALA A 49 6.67 12.39 14.38
N ASP A 50 7.65 12.91 15.15
CA ASP A 50 7.48 13.43 16.52
C ASP A 50 6.60 14.70 16.58
N ASN A 51 6.36 15.35 15.44
CA ASN A 51 5.60 16.60 15.32
C ASN A 51 4.10 16.43 15.00
N GLY A 52 3.56 15.20 15.01
CA GLY A 52 2.12 14.97 14.81
C GLY A 52 1.62 15.16 13.37
N ASP A 53 2.49 15.45 12.40
CA ASP A 53 2.15 15.49 10.97
C ASP A 53 2.27 14.09 10.31
N SER A 54 1.69 13.09 11.00
CA SER A 54 1.76 11.66 10.67
C SER A 54 1.02 11.28 9.37
N HIS A 55 0.48 12.26 8.65
CA HIS A 55 -0.24 12.07 7.39
C HIS A 55 0.61 12.35 6.15
N THR A 56 1.80 12.93 6.31
CA THR A 56 2.66 13.31 5.18
C THR A 56 3.64 12.18 4.85
N THR A 57 3.80 11.88 3.56
CA THR A 57 4.77 10.86 3.13
C THR A 57 6.19 11.40 3.25
N LEU A 58 7.17 10.51 3.40
CA LEU A 58 8.59 10.90 3.47
C LEU A 58 9.01 11.76 2.28
N LYS A 59 8.48 11.44 1.09
CA LYS A 59 8.70 12.18 -0.16
C LYS A 59 8.12 13.60 -0.10
N GLU A 60 6.90 13.76 0.41
CA GLU A 60 6.25 15.07 0.57
C GLU A 60 7.01 15.93 1.57
N ALA A 61 7.46 15.35 2.68
CA ALA A 61 8.28 16.05 3.67
C ALA A 61 9.57 16.58 3.01
N GLN A 62 10.33 15.71 2.32
CA GLN A 62 11.55 16.12 1.63
C GLN A 62 11.29 17.20 0.56
N SER A 63 10.18 17.11 -0.16
CA SER A 63 9.76 18.13 -1.13
C SER A 63 9.52 19.48 -0.47
N LYS A 64 8.83 19.52 0.68
CA LYS A 64 8.60 20.76 1.45
C LYS A 64 9.92 21.39 1.92
N TRP A 65 10.85 20.59 2.44
CA TRP A 65 12.17 21.10 2.85
C TRP A 65 12.97 21.66 1.67
N THR A 66 12.88 21.02 0.51
CA THR A 66 13.54 21.48 -0.71
C THR A 66 12.95 22.82 -1.18
N ASP A 67 11.62 22.95 -1.21
CA ASP A 67 10.93 24.18 -1.61
C ASP A 67 11.24 25.37 -0.68
N LEU A 68 11.30 25.13 0.63
CA LEU A 68 11.74 26.13 1.61
C LEU A 68 13.19 26.60 1.36
N SER A 69 14.09 25.66 1.04
CA SER A 69 15.49 26.00 0.73
C SER A 69 15.62 26.83 -0.55
N LEU A 70 14.83 26.51 -1.59
CA LEU A 70 14.80 27.23 -2.86
C LEU A 70 14.21 28.64 -2.71
N SER A 71 13.19 28.78 -1.87
CA SER A 71 12.59 30.08 -1.54
C SER A 71 13.63 31.03 -0.92
N GLY A 72 14.42 30.54 0.04
CA GLY A 72 15.51 31.32 0.64
C GLY A 72 16.64 31.67 -0.34
N LEU A 73 16.93 30.79 -1.30
CA LEU A 73 17.87 31.10 -2.38
C LEU A 73 17.30 32.17 -3.32
N GLY A 74 16.03 32.09 -3.71
CA GLY A 74 15.32 33.07 -4.55
C GLY A 74 15.42 34.50 -4.01
N GLU A 75 15.19 34.68 -2.71
CA GLU A 75 15.27 35.99 -2.06
C GLU A 75 16.69 36.57 -2.05
N GLN A 76 17.72 35.74 -1.89
CA GLN A 76 19.12 36.20 -1.93
C GLN A 76 19.54 36.70 -3.33
N GLN A 77 19.02 36.12 -4.41
CA GLN A 77 19.34 36.53 -5.79
C GLN A 77 18.74 37.91 -6.11
N PHE A 78 17.49 38.16 -5.70
CA PHE A 78 16.84 39.44 -5.97
C PHE A 78 17.42 40.59 -5.11
N GLY A 79 17.78 40.31 -3.85
CA GLY A 79 18.42 41.31 -2.99
C GLY A 79 19.81 41.75 -3.47
N SER A 80 20.56 40.86 -4.11
CA SER A 80 21.89 41.16 -4.66
C SER A 80 21.84 41.88 -6.01
N VAL A 81 20.83 41.59 -6.85
CA VAL A 81 20.63 42.30 -8.13
C VAL A 81 20.23 43.77 -7.90
N LEU A 82 19.37 44.07 -6.93
CA LEU A 82 19.00 45.46 -6.63
C LEU A 82 20.17 46.28 -6.06
N HIS A 83 21.06 45.66 -5.28
CA HIS A 83 22.28 46.32 -4.79
C HIS A 83 23.22 46.69 -5.95
N ASN A 84 23.39 45.80 -6.94
CA ASN A 84 24.26 46.05 -8.10
C ASN A 84 23.69 47.08 -9.08
N VAL A 85 22.37 47.22 -9.20
CA VAL A 85 21.73 48.19 -10.11
C VAL A 85 21.64 49.59 -9.49
N MET A 86 21.66 49.72 -8.14
CA MET A 86 21.68 51.02 -7.44
C MET A 86 23.08 51.66 -7.30
N TYR A 87 24.11 51.03 -7.87
CA TYR A 87 25.49 51.52 -7.85
C TYR A 87 26.09 51.72 -9.27
N ILE A 88 25.23 51.91 -10.27
CA ILE A 88 25.54 52.36 -11.64
C ILE A 88 24.82 53.69 -11.86
#